data_AF-A0A3D3R674-F1
#
_entry.id   AF-A0A3D3R674-F1
#
_cell.length_a   1.000
_cell.length_b   1.000
_cell.length_c   1.000
_cell.angle_alpha   90.00
_cell.angle_beta   90.00
_cell.angle_gamma   90.00
#
_symmetry.space_group_name_H-M   'P 1'
#
loop_
_entity.id
_entity.type
_entity.pdbx_description
1 polymer ?
#
loop_
_entity_poly.entity_id
_entity_poly.type
_entity_poly.pdbx_seq_one_letter_code
_entity_poly.pdbx_strand_id
1 'polypeptide(L)'
;MTVIRQLIAGLDTEDIVVYDVSDCQLYGWKHLHRLHGEIAQAAAAAGCLPEIYQSIYWLTLVYFPVKPLGTYVVLPRQTCDDPDGDADQYRAVRIPMDWWQVALHYMIALSLVLGLVGIVLGWLSARKMA
;
A
#
# COMPACT_ATOMS: atom_id res chain seq x y z
N MET A 1 21.99 6.90 11.09
CA MET A 1 21.76 5.60 10.42
C MET A 1 20.64 5.80 9.42
N THR A 2 20.74 5.32 8.17
CA THR A 2 19.67 5.52 7.17
C THR A 2 18.48 4.61 7.44
N VAL A 3 17.25 5.04 7.11
CA VAL A 3 16.00 4.27 7.30
C VAL A 3 16.09 2.87 6.67
N ILE A 4 16.80 2.73 5.54
CA ILE A 4 17.04 1.44 4.87
C ILE A 4 17.81 0.47 5.78
N ARG A 5 18.89 0.93 6.43
CA ARG A 5 19.69 0.08 7.33
C ARG A 5 18.90 -0.27 8.59
N GLN A 6 18.08 0.65 9.08
CA GLN A 6 17.17 0.41 10.20
C GLN A 6 16.14 -0.69 9.85
N LEU A 7 15.50 -0.60 8.68
CA LEU A 7 14.59 -1.63 8.18
C LEU A 7 15.27 -2.99 8.06
N ILE A 8 16.43 -3.07 7.41
CA ILE A 8 17.16 -4.34 7.26
C ILE A 8 17.54 -4.93 8.63
N ALA A 9 17.93 -4.08 9.59
CA ALA A 9 18.29 -4.51 10.94
C ALA A 9 17.10 -4.85 11.85
N GLY A 10 15.86 -4.52 11.45
CA GLY A 10 14.67 -4.76 12.28
C GLY A 10 14.55 -3.85 13.50
N LEU A 11 15.13 -2.65 13.44
CA LEU A 11 15.15 -1.70 14.55
C LEU A 11 13.96 -0.73 14.46
N ASP A 12 13.14 -0.67 15.52
CA ASP A 12 11.91 0.14 15.57
C ASP A 12 11.00 -0.07 14.35
N THR A 13 10.87 -1.32 13.91
CA THR A 13 10.02 -1.70 12.78
C THR A 13 8.74 -2.37 13.23
N GLU A 14 7.65 -2.13 12.49
CA GLU A 14 6.40 -2.86 12.58
C GLU A 14 6.43 -4.02 11.58
N ASP A 15 5.97 -5.20 11.99
CA ASP A 15 5.69 -6.30 11.06
C ASP A 15 4.22 -6.18 10.61
N ILE A 16 4.01 -5.91 9.33
CA ILE A 16 2.68 -5.78 8.73
C ILE A 16 2.42 -7.06 7.94
N VAL A 17 1.32 -7.75 8.27
CA VAL A 17 0.83 -8.92 7.54
C VAL A 17 -0.46 -8.53 6.83
N VAL A 18 -0.53 -8.75 5.53
CA VAL A 18 -1.70 -8.47 4.69
C VAL A 18 -2.18 -9.78 4.09
N TYR A 19 -3.37 -10.20 4.52
CA TYR A 19 -4.08 -11.34 3.95
C TYR A 19 -4.84 -10.93 2.69
N ASP A 20 -5.02 -11.86 1.75
CA ASP A 20 -5.77 -11.65 0.50
C ASP A 20 -7.20 -11.13 0.70
N VAL A 21 -7.82 -11.42 1.86
CA VAL A 21 -9.16 -10.98 2.27
C VAL A 21 -9.16 -9.95 3.40
N SER A 22 -8.01 -9.38 3.74
CA SER A 22 -7.89 -8.40 4.83
C SER A 22 -8.69 -7.13 4.52
N ASP A 23 -9.48 -6.69 5.50
CA ASP A 23 -10.08 -5.35 5.57
C ASP A 23 -9.02 -4.25 5.75
N CYS A 24 -7.74 -4.59 5.78
CA CYS A 24 -6.65 -3.62 5.73
C CYS A 24 -5.60 -4.01 4.70
N GLN A 25 -5.26 -3.09 3.81
CA GLN A 25 -4.29 -3.32 2.74
C GLN A 25 -3.24 -2.24 2.66
N LEU A 26 -2.03 -2.66 2.28
CA LEU A 26 -0.91 -1.77 2.03
C LEU A 26 -0.93 -1.35 0.55
N TYR A 27 -1.30 -0.10 0.29
CA TYR A 27 -1.58 0.39 -1.06
C TYR A 27 -0.69 1.57 -1.45
N GLY A 28 -0.16 1.47 -2.68
CA GLY A 28 0.71 2.45 -3.31
C GLY A 28 2.18 2.07 -3.18
N TRP A 29 2.93 2.22 -4.27
CA TRP A 29 4.36 1.88 -4.36
C TRP A 29 5.19 3.11 -4.75
N LYS A 30 4.91 4.23 -4.10
CA LYS A 30 5.62 5.48 -4.37
C LYS A 30 7.09 5.32 -3.95
N HIS A 31 8.01 5.93 -4.68
CA HIS A 31 9.44 5.83 -4.37
C HIS A 31 9.95 4.37 -4.28
N LEU A 32 9.47 3.50 -5.17
CA LEU A 32 10.03 2.16 -5.31
C LEU A 32 11.49 2.24 -5.73
N HIS A 33 12.35 1.65 -4.91
CA HIS A 33 13.78 1.54 -5.13
C HIS A 33 14.21 0.09 -4.99
N ARG A 34 14.88 -0.41 -6.02
CA ARG A 34 15.60 -1.68 -5.95
C ARG A 34 16.94 -1.47 -5.27
N LEU A 35 17.21 -2.26 -4.25
CA LEU A 35 18.48 -2.27 -3.54
C LEU A 35 19.51 -3.02 -4.39
N HIS A 36 20.78 -2.61 -4.30
CA HIS A 36 21.87 -3.22 -5.06
C HIS A 36 23.11 -3.41 -4.17
N GLY A 37 24.02 -4.28 -4.62
CA GLY A 37 25.30 -4.54 -3.96
C GLY A 37 25.15 -5.05 -2.53
N GLU A 38 26.00 -4.56 -1.63
CA GLU A 38 26.04 -4.98 -0.22
C GLU A 38 24.71 -4.80 0.50
N ILE A 39 23.93 -3.77 0.16
CA ILE A 39 22.64 -3.48 0.82
C ILE A 39 21.60 -4.52 0.40
N ALA A 40 21.59 -4.94 -0.87
CA ALA A 40 20.70 -6.01 -1.33
C ALA A 40 21.05 -7.35 -0.67
N GLN A 41 22.35 -7.65 -0.54
CA GLN A 41 22.83 -8.85 0.14
C GLN A 41 22.44 -8.84 1.62
N ALA A 42 22.56 -7.69 2.29
CA ALA A 42 22.14 -7.54 3.68
C ALA A 42 20.61 -7.72 3.84
N ALA A 43 19.81 -7.17 2.92
CA ALA A 43 18.36 -7.38 2.91
C ALA A 43 17.99 -8.86 2.72
N ALA A 44 18.63 -9.53 1.76
CA ALA A 44 18.41 -10.95 1.51
C ALA A 44 18.83 -11.83 2.71
N ALA A 45 19.97 -11.53 3.34
CA ALA A 45 20.42 -12.21 4.55
C ALA A 45 19.47 -12.00 5.73
N ALA A 46 18.73 -10.89 5.75
CA ALA A 46 17.67 -10.62 6.73
C ALA A 46 16.30 -11.20 6.34
N GLY A 47 16.23 -12.08 5.33
CA GLY A 47 14.99 -12.71 4.86
C GLY A 47 14.06 -11.76 4.12
N CYS A 48 14.57 -10.67 3.55
CA CYS A 48 13.79 -9.64 2.87
C CYS A 48 14.07 -9.58 1.37
N LEU A 49 13.08 -9.16 0.59
CA LEU A 49 13.26 -8.85 -0.83
C LEU A 49 14.09 -7.56 -0.96
N PRO A 50 14.96 -7.45 -1.97
CA PRO A 50 15.84 -6.29 -2.16
C PRO A 50 15.08 -5.11 -2.80
N GLU A 51 13.88 -4.81 -2.31
CA GLU A 51 13.01 -3.75 -2.80
C GLU A 51 12.48 -2.95 -1.62
N ILE A 52 12.50 -1.63 -1.72
CA ILE A 52 11.96 -0.74 -0.69
C ILE A 52 11.06 0.30 -1.35
N TYR A 53 9.92 0.58 -0.75
CA TYR A 53 9.00 1.58 -1.27
C TYR A 53 8.20 2.24 -0.15
N GLN A 54 7.60 3.38 -0.48
CA GLN A 54 6.62 4.04 0.37
C GLN A 54 5.22 3.54 0.01
N SER A 55 4.44 3.19 1.02
CA SER A 55 3.05 2.78 0.89
C SER A 55 2.17 3.41 1.97
N ILE A 56 0.86 3.48 1.72
CA ILE A 56 -0.12 3.85 2.72
C ILE A 56 -0.86 2.60 3.13
N TYR A 57 -0.96 2.37 4.44
CA TYR A 57 -1.80 1.32 4.99
C TYR A 57 -3.22 1.87 5.11
N TRP A 58 -4.21 1.18 4.55
CA TRP A 58 -5.60 1.60 4.51
C TRP A 58 -6.48 0.57 5.20
N LEU A 59 -7.51 1.06 5.88
CA LEU A 59 -8.71 0.29 6.13
C LEU A 59 -9.51 0.24 4.83
N THR A 60 -9.69 -0.96 4.30
CA THR A 60 -10.51 -1.29 3.15
C THR A 60 -11.88 -1.77 3.60
N LEU A 61 -12.92 -1.38 2.85
CA LEU A 61 -14.22 -2.03 2.91
C LEU A 61 -14.30 -2.94 1.69
N VAL A 62 -14.24 -4.25 1.90
CA VAL A 62 -13.99 -5.22 0.82
C VAL A 62 -12.64 -4.86 0.15
N TYR A 63 -12.66 -4.35 -1.08
CA TYR A 63 -11.45 -3.93 -1.82
C TYR A 63 -11.31 -2.41 -1.99
N PHE A 64 -12.19 -1.61 -1.37
CA PHE A 64 -12.15 -0.15 -1.50
C PHE A 64 -11.39 0.47 -0.34
N PRO A 65 -10.24 1.14 -0.55
CA PRO A 65 -9.53 1.85 0.51
C PRO A 65 -10.37 3.04 0.99
N VAL A 66 -10.86 2.98 2.23
CA VAL A 66 -11.79 3.96 2.80
C VAL A 66 -11.10 4.94 3.72
N LYS A 67 -10.19 4.47 4.59
CA LYS A 67 -9.54 5.31 5.60
C LYS A 67 -8.04 5.04 5.67
N PRO A 68 -7.17 6.06 5.51
CA PRO A 68 -5.73 5.86 5.67
C PRO A 68 -5.42 5.68 7.16
N LEU A 69 -4.62 4.66 7.48
CA LEU A 69 -4.20 4.31 8.83
C LEU A 69 -2.78 4.81 9.12
N GLY A 70 -1.91 4.82 8.12
CA GLY A 70 -0.54 5.32 8.24
C GLY A 70 0.21 5.29 6.91
N THR A 71 1.29 6.06 6.81
CA THR A 71 2.25 5.95 5.72
C THR A 71 3.50 5.26 6.22
N TYR A 72 4.03 4.34 5.42
CA TYR A 72 5.12 3.45 5.78
C TYR A 72 6.17 3.42 4.69
N VAL A 73 7.42 3.32 5.08
CA VAL A 73 8.48 2.77 4.23
C VAL A 73 8.52 1.28 4.50
N VAL A 74 8.35 0.48 3.47
CA VAL A 74 8.20 -0.98 3.60
C VAL A 74 9.31 -1.72 2.86
N LEU A 75 9.68 -2.85 3.46
CA LEU A 75 10.63 -3.82 2.98
C LEU A 75 9.91 -5.19 3.00
N PRO A 76 9.52 -5.74 1.84
CA PRO A 76 8.82 -7.02 1.79
C PRO A 76 9.70 -8.17 2.30
N ARG A 77 9.11 -9.15 2.98
CA ARG A 77 9.80 -10.38 3.34
C ARG A 77 9.80 -11.37 2.16
N GLN A 78 10.81 -12.23 2.09
CA GLN A 78 10.87 -13.31 1.09
C GLN A 78 9.93 -14.46 1.43
N THR A 79 9.70 -14.66 2.72
CA THR A 79 8.83 -15.70 3.26
C THR A 79 7.85 -15.04 4.22
N CYS A 80 6.61 -15.51 4.20
CA CYS A 80 5.62 -15.21 5.22
C CYS A 80 5.54 -16.41 6.18
N ASP A 81 5.53 -16.16 7.48
CA ASP A 81 5.36 -17.20 8.50
C ASP A 81 3.89 -17.65 8.66
N ASP A 82 3.06 -17.38 7.64
CA ASP A 82 1.65 -17.71 7.63
C ASP A 82 1.43 -19.19 7.24
N PRO A 83 0.66 -19.96 8.04
CA PRO A 83 0.45 -21.39 7.80
C PRO A 83 -0.36 -21.70 6.55
N ASP A 84 -1.22 -20.77 6.09
CA ASP A 84 -2.07 -20.94 4.92
C ASP A 84 -1.37 -20.45 3.64
N GLY A 85 -0.33 -19.62 3.80
CA GLY A 85 0.55 -19.16 2.72
C GLY A 85 -0.10 -18.14 1.78
N ASP A 86 -1.20 -17.53 2.21
CA ASP A 86 -2.01 -16.56 1.46
C ASP A 86 -1.86 -15.11 1.98
N ALA A 87 -0.82 -14.89 2.78
CA ALA A 87 -0.49 -13.59 3.33
C ALA A 87 0.86 -13.09 2.83
N ASP A 88 0.92 -11.79 2.56
CA ASP A 88 2.17 -11.08 2.36
C ASP A 88 2.65 -10.49 3.70
N GLN A 89 3.94 -10.64 3.98
CA GLN A 89 4.56 -10.06 5.17
C GLN A 89 5.57 -8.97 4.80
N TYR A 90 5.49 -7.85 5.51
CA TYR A 90 6.32 -6.68 5.30
C TYR A 90 6.94 -6.25 6.61
N ARG A 91 8.18 -5.80 6.54
CA ARG A 91 8.79 -5.01 7.60
C ARG A 91 8.65 -3.53 7.26
N ALA A 92 8.15 -2.74 8.19
CA ALA A 92 7.75 -1.38 7.92
C ALA A 92 8.27 -0.39 8.98
N VAL A 93 8.60 0.82 8.54
CA VAL A 93 8.83 1.97 9.44
C VAL A 93 7.78 3.01 9.14
N ARG A 94 7.07 3.44 10.18
CA ARG A 94 6.07 4.50 10.06
C ARG A 94 6.75 5.84 9.82
N ILE A 95 6.24 6.58 8.85
CA ILE A 95 6.69 7.93 8.52
C ILE A 95 5.52 8.93 8.63
N PRO A 96 5.76 10.25 8.59
CA PRO A 96 4.69 11.22 8.52
C PRO A 96 3.73 10.91 7.37
N MET A 97 2.43 11.12 7.62
CA MET A 97 1.38 10.81 6.65
C MET A 97 1.58 11.58 5.33
N ASP A 98 1.62 10.87 4.20
CA ASP A 98 1.64 11.46 2.87
C ASP A 98 0.23 11.86 2.45
N TRP A 99 -0.23 13.01 2.96
CA TRP A 99 -1.55 13.55 2.68
C TRP A 99 -1.78 13.86 1.19
N TRP A 100 -0.71 14.08 0.43
CA TRP A 100 -0.84 14.28 -1.01
C TRP A 100 -1.32 13.01 -1.71
N GLN A 101 -0.71 11.87 -1.38
CA GLN A 101 -1.15 10.58 -1.92
C GLN A 101 -2.55 10.20 -1.44
N VAL A 102 -2.91 10.50 -0.18
CA VAL A 102 -4.28 10.34 0.34
C VAL A 102 -5.29 11.19 -0.46
N ALA A 103 -4.99 12.48 -0.65
CA ALA A 103 -5.86 13.40 -1.37
C ALA A 103 -6.04 12.97 -2.83
N LEU A 104 -4.96 12.54 -3.49
CA LEU A 104 -5.02 12.04 -4.86
C LEU A 104 -5.93 10.83 -5.00
N HIS A 105 -5.83 9.86 -4.08
CA HIS A 105 -6.73 8.70 -4.05
C HIS A 105 -8.20 9.12 -3.98
N TYR A 106 -8.55 10.00 -3.05
CA TYR A 106 -9.93 10.47 -2.92
C TYR A 106 -10.40 11.32 -4.09
N MET A 107 -9.54 12.14 -4.70
CA MET A 107 -9.90 12.89 -5.90
C MET A 107 -10.22 11.97 -7.08
N ILE A 108 -9.44 10.91 -7.28
CA ILE A 108 -9.70 9.91 -8.31
C ILE A 108 -11.02 9.18 -8.01
N ALA A 109 -11.20 8.69 -6.79
CA ALA A 109 -12.41 7.99 -6.37
C ALA A 109 -13.66 8.86 -6.56
N LEU A 110 -13.62 10.12 -6.13
CA LEU A 110 -14.72 11.08 -6.30
C LEU A 110 -15.01 11.35 -7.78
N SER A 111 -13.98 11.53 -8.60
CA SER A 111 -14.14 11.79 -10.04
C SER A 111 -14.82 10.62 -10.74
N LEU A 112 -14.48 9.37 -10.37
CA LEU A 112 -15.13 8.17 -10.91
C LEU A 112 -16.61 8.09 -10.50
N VAL A 113 -16.92 8.38 -9.23
CA VAL A 113 -18.31 8.39 -8.73
C VAL A 113 -19.13 9.45 -9.47
N LEU A 114 -18.62 10.68 -9.58
CA LEU A 114 -19.31 11.76 -10.29
C LEU A 114 -19.49 11.46 -11.78
N GLY A 115 -18.48 10.87 -12.43
CA GLY A 115 -18.56 10.43 -13.82
C GLY A 115 -19.66 9.40 -14.04
N LEU A 116 -19.73 8.37 -13.19
CA LEU A 116 -20.77 7.35 -13.26
C LEU A 116 -22.18 7.94 -13.05
N VAL A 117 -22.34 8.79 -12.04
CA VAL A 117 -23.61 9.49 -11.77
C VAL A 117 -24.01 10.34 -12.98
N GLY A 118 -23.07 11.07 -13.57
CA GLY A 118 -23.30 11.87 -14.78
C GLY A 118 -23.79 11.04 -15.96
N ILE A 119 -23.17 9.88 -16.21
CA ILE A 119 -23.57 8.95 -17.28
C ILE A 119 -25.00 8.43 -17.04
N VAL A 120 -25.30 7.99 -15.81
CA VAL A 120 -26.62 7.46 -15.46
C VAL A 120 -27.71 8.53 -15.63
N LEU A 121 -27.47 9.73 -15.10
CA LEU A 121 -28.42 10.84 -15.23
C LEU A 121 -28.59 11.28 -16.69
N GLY A 122 -27.52 11.32 -17.46
CA GLY A 122 -27.56 11.61 -18.90
C GLY A 122 -28.40 10.58 -19.67
N TRP A 123 -28.19 9.28 -19.41
CA TRP A 123 -28.95 8.21 -20.04
C TRP A 123 -30.44 8.24 -19.68
N LEU A 124 -30.77 8.45 -18.40
CA LEU A 124 -32.16 8.60 -17.95
C LEU A 124 -32.84 9.80 -18.59
N SER A 125 -32.12 10.91 -18.75
CA SER A 125 -32.63 12.12 -19.40
C SER A 125 -32.89 11.88 -20.89
N ALA A 126 -31.97 11.22 -21.59
CA ALA A 126 -32.13 10.86 -22.99
C ALA A 126 -33.32 9.92 -23.23
N ARG A 127 -33.54 8.93 -22.36
CA ARG A 127 -34.70 8.02 -22.47
C ARG A 127 -36.04 8.70 -22.25
N LYS A 128 -36.10 9.78 -21.48
CA LYS A 128 -37.35 10.54 -21.28
C LYS A 128 -37.72 11.40 -22.49
N MET A 129 -36.77 11.68 -23.38
CA MET A 129 -36.97 12.50 -24.58
C MET A 129 -37.24 11.67 -25.85
N ALA A 130 -37.08 10.35 -25.77
CA ALA A 130 -37.36 9.39 -26.85
C ALA A 130 -38.71 8.71 -26.61
#